data_AF-A0A847BJ42-F1
#
_entry.id   AF-A0A847BJ42-F1
#
_cell.length_a   1.000
_cell.length_b   1.000
_cell.length_c   1.000
_cell.angle_alpha   90.00
_cell.angle_beta   90.00
_cell.angle_gamma   90.00
#
_symmetry.space_group_name_H-M   'P 1'
#
loop_
_entity.id
_entity.type
_entity.pdbx_description
1 polymer ?
#
loop_
_entity_poly.entity_id
_entity_poly.type
_entity_poly.pdbx_seq_one_letter_code
_entity_poly.pdbx_strand_id
1 'polypeptide(L)'
;MQSLSTRMPIHARRLGQVTAIIALLGASGLAVADAERLEADLRALFAGGGTLSLGEVSGAMLRSRLTAEDIVYETDEGERLLIDRYIVSGDYDAPDEVTLEGLRVEDSLTELSLVNIERIVLGEPSHAVFPFHIDPPTEKLSLGSLVMNTIELELASEWGEKIFAETPLEEAGQGRMTIDQVRGEAISPEAVGMFEMEGVAATFDDFEELGSGSLTLESLRLEGLTGLDTYGEETLASLVMRDFAVEASEMVGSFALFDLDGDFEDGKGGARLEGLHLDLARMIERVPPEDRAALRMASNVLTDGSGQLNLDATLLGNWQEKSGHTVLVSDSQIHLHDALHLLLDINLPVQLPPGMTPAEAMADPEWL
;
A
#
# COMPACT_ATOMS: atom_id res chain seq x y z
N MET A 1 78.47 -58.89 -13.31
CA MET A 1 77.72 -58.08 -12.32
C MET A 1 76.80 -57.18 -13.12
N GLN A 2 75.49 -57.45 -13.19
CA GLN A 2 74.43 -56.80 -12.38
C GLN A 2 74.49 -55.25 -12.51
N SER A 3 73.44 -54.46 -12.76
CA SER A 3 71.98 -54.65 -12.73
C SER A 3 71.32 -53.31 -13.13
N LEU A 4 70.31 -53.38 -14.02
CA LEU A 4 68.99 -52.69 -14.03
C LEU A 4 68.77 -51.17 -13.80
N SER A 5 67.82 -50.66 -14.60
CA SER A 5 66.75 -49.67 -14.28
C SER A 5 67.13 -48.17 -14.35
N THR A 6 66.37 -47.20 -14.90
CA THR A 6 64.92 -47.07 -15.11
C THR A 6 64.60 -45.87 -16.05
N ARG A 7 63.67 -46.06 -17.01
CA ARG A 7 62.59 -45.18 -17.56
C ARG A 7 62.81 -43.71 -18.04
N MET A 8 62.37 -43.49 -19.30
CA MET A 8 61.73 -42.29 -19.90
C MET A 8 60.34 -41.98 -19.24
N PRO A 9 59.65 -40.81 -19.41
CA PRO A 9 59.32 -40.20 -20.73
C PRO A 9 59.12 -38.67 -20.82
N ILE A 10 58.85 -38.29 -22.07
CA ILE A 10 58.49 -36.99 -22.65
C ILE A 10 56.98 -36.70 -22.45
N HIS A 11 56.61 -35.40 -22.47
CA HIS A 11 55.30 -34.77 -22.75
C HIS A 11 54.42 -34.31 -21.57
N ALA A 12 54.34 -32.99 -21.38
CA ALA A 12 53.11 -32.27 -20.98
C ALA A 12 53.33 -30.74 -21.07
N ARG A 13 53.11 -30.12 -22.24
CA ARG A 13 53.10 -28.64 -22.35
C ARG A 13 52.02 -28.06 -23.28
N ARG A 14 50.97 -28.83 -23.59
CA ARG A 14 49.81 -28.36 -24.37
C ARG A 14 48.48 -28.90 -23.83
N LEU A 15 48.18 -28.66 -22.55
CA LEU A 15 46.86 -28.98 -21.97
C LEU A 15 46.32 -27.88 -21.04
N GLY A 16 46.90 -26.67 -21.08
CA GLY A 16 46.54 -25.56 -20.18
C GLY A 16 45.76 -24.42 -20.84
N GLN A 17 45.44 -24.50 -22.14
CA GLN A 17 44.76 -23.42 -22.88
C GLN A 17 43.35 -23.78 -23.38
N VAL A 18 42.88 -25.01 -23.17
CA VAL A 18 41.51 -25.42 -23.58
C VAL A 18 40.50 -25.28 -22.42
N THR A 19 40.96 -25.30 -21.17
CA THR A 19 40.08 -25.28 -19.99
C THR A 19 39.51 -23.89 -19.64
N ALA A 20 40.12 -22.80 -20.12
CA ALA A 20 39.62 -21.44 -19.88
C ALA A 20 38.44 -21.06 -20.80
N ILE A 21 38.33 -21.68 -21.98
CA ILE A 21 37.25 -21.39 -22.94
C ILE A 21 35.94 -22.11 -22.55
N ILE A 22 36.03 -23.28 -21.92
CA ILE A 22 34.85 -24.05 -21.47
C ILE A 22 34.19 -23.40 -20.24
N ALA A 23 34.96 -22.76 -19.35
CA ALA A 23 34.40 -22.02 -18.21
C ALA A 23 33.68 -20.73 -18.62
N LEU A 24 34.16 -20.04 -19.67
CA LEU A 24 33.47 -18.86 -20.24
C LEU A 24 32.24 -19.25 -21.08
N LEU A 25 32.24 -20.41 -21.73
CA LEU A 25 31.06 -20.94 -22.45
C LEU A 25 29.98 -21.49 -21.50
N GLY A 26 30.35 -21.97 -20.30
CA GLY A 26 29.40 -22.43 -19.29
C GLY A 26 28.64 -21.28 -18.61
N ALA A 27 29.33 -20.17 -18.33
CA ALA A 27 28.67 -18.97 -17.81
C ALA A 27 27.71 -18.36 -18.83
N SER A 28 28.09 -18.38 -20.13
CA SER A 28 27.27 -17.92 -21.27
C SER A 28 25.90 -18.61 -21.38
N GLY A 29 25.78 -19.86 -20.92
CA GLY A 29 24.55 -20.64 -21.01
C GLY A 29 23.53 -20.33 -19.91
N LEU A 30 23.97 -19.87 -18.72
CA LEU A 30 23.06 -19.61 -17.60
C LEU A 30 22.16 -18.40 -17.90
N ALA A 31 22.71 -17.24 -18.28
CA ALA A 31 21.83 -16.09 -18.54
C ALA A 31 20.98 -16.21 -19.82
N VAL A 32 21.32 -17.10 -20.76
CA VAL A 32 20.43 -17.41 -21.89
C VAL A 32 19.28 -18.29 -21.44
N ALA A 33 19.55 -19.29 -20.59
CA ALA A 33 18.50 -20.11 -19.99
C ALA A 33 17.57 -19.29 -19.07
N ASP A 34 18.12 -18.34 -18.31
CA ASP A 34 17.34 -17.47 -17.44
C ASP A 34 16.48 -16.46 -18.23
N ALA A 35 16.97 -15.98 -19.38
CA ALA A 35 16.17 -15.15 -20.30
C ALA A 35 15.02 -15.94 -20.95
N GLU A 36 15.29 -17.15 -21.42
CA GLU A 36 14.25 -18.06 -21.94
C GLU A 36 13.24 -18.43 -20.84
N ARG A 37 13.70 -18.60 -19.60
CA ARG A 37 12.85 -18.86 -18.43
C ARG A 37 11.97 -17.65 -18.09
N LEU A 38 12.54 -16.43 -18.05
CA LEU A 38 11.77 -15.20 -17.86
C LEU A 38 10.67 -15.07 -18.92
N GLU A 39 11.00 -15.30 -20.19
CA GLU A 39 10.04 -15.24 -21.28
C GLU A 39 8.93 -16.29 -21.13
N ALA A 40 9.28 -17.51 -20.72
CA ALA A 40 8.33 -18.58 -20.47
C ALA A 40 7.41 -18.28 -19.28
N ASP A 41 7.96 -17.75 -18.19
CA ASP A 41 7.22 -17.44 -16.97
C ASP A 41 6.28 -16.23 -17.18
N LEU A 42 6.72 -15.20 -17.91
CA LEU A 42 5.85 -14.09 -18.34
C LEU A 42 4.72 -14.60 -19.24
N ARG A 43 5.01 -15.50 -20.20
CA ARG A 43 3.94 -16.11 -21.02
C ARG A 43 2.98 -16.94 -20.19
N ALA A 44 3.46 -17.64 -19.17
CA ALA A 44 2.62 -18.42 -18.28
C ALA A 44 1.70 -17.51 -17.45
N LEU A 45 2.23 -16.38 -16.96
CA LEU A 45 1.46 -15.38 -16.20
C LEU A 45 0.26 -14.85 -17.00
N PHE A 46 0.46 -14.57 -18.28
CA PHE A 46 -0.58 -14.02 -19.17
C PHE A 46 -1.30 -15.09 -20.03
N ALA A 47 -1.19 -16.38 -19.67
CA ALA A 47 -1.76 -17.46 -20.48
C ALA A 47 -3.30 -17.55 -20.42
N GLY A 48 -3.94 -16.92 -19.43
CA GLY A 48 -5.40 -16.87 -19.30
C GLY A 48 -5.99 -15.66 -20.01
N GLY A 49 -7.02 -15.85 -20.84
CA GLY A 49 -7.98 -14.78 -21.22
C GLY A 49 -7.49 -13.64 -22.11
N GLY A 50 -6.44 -13.82 -22.91
CA GLY A 50 -5.95 -12.75 -23.80
C GLY A 50 -4.79 -13.15 -24.70
N THR A 51 -4.19 -12.15 -25.37
CA THR A 51 -3.00 -12.32 -26.22
C THR A 51 -1.82 -11.50 -25.69
N LEU A 52 -0.70 -12.17 -25.43
CA LEU A 52 0.55 -11.53 -25.02
C LEU A 52 1.50 -11.34 -26.21
N SER A 53 2.05 -10.14 -26.34
CA SER A 53 3.19 -9.79 -27.17
C SER A 53 4.37 -9.35 -26.30
N LEU A 54 5.58 -9.79 -26.67
CA LEU A 54 6.83 -9.43 -26.01
C LEU A 54 7.78 -8.91 -27.09
N GLY A 55 8.47 -7.82 -26.82
CA GLY A 55 9.53 -7.28 -27.68
C GLY A 55 10.83 -8.09 -27.54
N GLU A 56 11.87 -7.46 -26.99
CA GLU A 56 13.17 -8.10 -26.73
C GLU A 56 13.25 -8.63 -25.30
N VAL A 57 13.67 -9.89 -25.13
CA VAL A 57 14.08 -10.44 -23.84
C VAL A 57 15.57 -10.69 -23.85
N SER A 58 16.30 -10.08 -22.93
CA SER A 58 17.76 -10.09 -22.89
C SER A 58 18.30 -10.32 -21.47
N GLY A 59 19.50 -10.90 -21.40
CA GLY A 59 20.22 -11.14 -20.15
C GLY A 59 21.61 -10.47 -20.17
N ALA A 60 21.94 -9.74 -19.11
CA ALA A 60 23.23 -9.08 -18.92
C ALA A 60 24.03 -9.74 -17.77
N MET A 61 25.06 -10.52 -18.14
CA MET A 61 25.87 -11.31 -17.20
C MET A 61 26.66 -10.49 -16.18
N LEU A 62 27.09 -9.28 -16.55
CA LEU A 62 27.95 -8.45 -15.70
C LEU A 62 27.21 -7.88 -14.48
N ARG A 63 25.88 -7.97 -14.43
CA ARG A 63 25.05 -7.39 -13.37
C ARG A 63 23.93 -8.33 -12.90
N SER A 64 23.96 -9.62 -13.24
CA SER A 64 22.89 -10.58 -12.97
C SER A 64 21.51 -9.97 -13.22
N ARG A 65 21.31 -9.46 -14.44
CA ARG A 65 20.13 -8.69 -14.80
C ARG A 65 19.46 -9.29 -16.02
N LEU A 66 18.16 -9.52 -15.93
CA LEU A 66 17.30 -9.88 -17.04
C LEU A 66 16.38 -8.72 -17.36
N THR A 67 16.03 -8.55 -18.62
CA THR A 67 15.15 -7.46 -19.06
C THR A 67 14.27 -7.94 -20.19
N ALA A 68 12.95 -7.78 -20.03
CA ALA A 68 11.96 -7.90 -21.09
C ALA A 68 11.44 -6.49 -21.43
N GLU A 69 11.37 -6.17 -22.71
CA GLU A 69 10.94 -4.86 -23.21
C GLU A 69 9.65 -4.98 -24.03
N ASP A 70 8.89 -3.90 -24.08
CA ASP A 70 7.67 -3.76 -24.88
C ASP A 70 6.67 -4.90 -24.63
N ILE A 71 6.31 -5.12 -23.36
CA ILE A 71 5.33 -6.12 -22.97
C ILE A 71 3.94 -5.54 -23.23
N VAL A 72 3.13 -6.25 -24.02
CA VAL A 72 1.77 -5.87 -24.34
C VAL A 72 0.86 -7.07 -24.12
N TYR A 73 -0.13 -6.92 -23.26
CA TYR A 73 -1.16 -7.92 -23.03
C TYR A 73 -2.54 -7.33 -23.34
N GLU A 74 -3.25 -7.95 -24.26
CA GLU A 74 -4.61 -7.58 -24.65
C GLU A 74 -5.59 -8.61 -24.09
N THR A 75 -6.51 -8.18 -23.24
CA THR A 75 -7.57 -9.04 -22.68
C THR A 75 -8.67 -9.27 -23.70
N ASP A 76 -9.37 -10.40 -23.57
CA ASP A 76 -10.57 -10.68 -24.37
C ASP A 76 -11.72 -9.68 -24.08
N GLU A 77 -11.64 -8.98 -22.94
CA GLU A 77 -12.61 -7.99 -22.45
C GLU A 77 -12.38 -6.58 -23.00
N GLY A 78 -11.30 -6.38 -23.77
CA GLY A 78 -11.02 -5.11 -24.44
C GLY A 78 -10.21 -4.12 -23.60
N GLU A 79 -9.43 -4.60 -22.64
CA GLU A 79 -8.39 -3.81 -21.96
C GLU A 79 -7.01 -4.18 -22.50
N ARG A 80 -6.09 -3.24 -22.45
CA ARG A 80 -4.70 -3.42 -22.87
C ARG A 80 -3.74 -3.00 -21.76
N LEU A 81 -2.96 -3.93 -21.26
CA LEU A 81 -1.84 -3.69 -20.37
C LEU A 81 -0.57 -3.50 -21.19
N LEU A 82 0.16 -2.42 -20.93
CA LEU A 82 1.47 -2.13 -21.50
C LEU A 82 2.49 -1.99 -20.37
N ILE A 83 3.66 -2.59 -20.53
CA ILE A 83 4.81 -2.38 -19.66
C ILE A 83 6.01 -2.12 -20.57
N ASP A 84 6.59 -0.92 -20.48
CA ASP A 84 7.72 -0.56 -21.32
C ASP A 84 8.92 -1.48 -21.03
N ARG A 85 9.22 -1.72 -19.74
CA ARG A 85 10.34 -2.59 -19.33
C ARG A 85 10.05 -3.36 -18.03
N TYR A 86 10.37 -4.65 -18.04
CA TYR A 86 10.35 -5.54 -16.89
C TYR A 86 11.76 -6.05 -16.61
N ILE A 87 12.30 -5.75 -15.43
CA ILE A 87 13.71 -5.97 -15.09
C ILE A 87 13.78 -6.83 -13.84
N VAL A 88 14.50 -7.95 -13.93
CA VAL A 88 14.84 -8.79 -12.77
C VAL A 88 16.32 -8.63 -12.48
N SER A 89 16.66 -8.27 -11.25
CA SER A 89 18.04 -8.14 -10.77
C SER A 89 18.31 -9.15 -9.65
N GLY A 90 19.46 -9.81 -9.71
CA GLY A 90 19.87 -10.81 -8.72
C GLY A 90 19.75 -12.24 -9.26
N ASP A 91 19.61 -13.20 -8.33
CA ASP A 91 19.32 -14.60 -8.67
C ASP A 91 17.87 -14.72 -9.14
N TYR A 92 17.60 -15.48 -10.20
CA TYR A 92 16.23 -15.65 -10.70
C TYR A 92 15.34 -16.36 -9.69
N ASP A 93 15.89 -17.34 -8.96
CA ASP A 93 15.14 -18.10 -7.95
C ASP A 93 14.99 -17.36 -6.61
N ALA A 94 15.77 -16.29 -6.41
CA ALA A 94 15.70 -15.42 -5.24
C ALA A 94 16.14 -13.98 -5.63
N PRO A 95 15.27 -13.22 -6.33
CA PRO A 95 15.64 -11.92 -6.86
C PRO A 95 15.94 -10.92 -5.74
N ASP A 96 16.95 -10.08 -5.98
CA ASP A 96 17.22 -8.94 -5.11
C ASP A 96 16.18 -7.83 -5.36
N GLU A 97 15.80 -7.64 -6.63
CA GLU A 97 14.89 -6.59 -7.06
C GLU A 97 14.17 -6.96 -8.37
N VAL A 98 12.90 -6.61 -8.47
CA VAL A 98 12.14 -6.60 -9.73
C VAL A 98 11.62 -5.19 -9.98
N THR A 99 11.94 -4.61 -11.13
CA THR A 99 11.47 -3.26 -11.53
C THR A 99 10.57 -3.36 -12.76
N LEU A 100 9.41 -2.71 -12.70
CA LEU A 100 8.54 -2.45 -13.85
C LEU A 100 8.60 -0.95 -14.16
N GLU A 101 8.84 -0.58 -15.43
CA GLU A 101 8.86 0.80 -15.90
C GLU A 101 7.73 1.02 -16.93
N GLY A 102 7.02 2.15 -16.81
CA GLY A 102 5.99 2.59 -17.75
C GLY A 102 4.79 1.65 -17.83
N LEU A 103 4.23 1.25 -16.68
CA LEU A 103 3.03 0.43 -16.64
C LEU A 103 1.81 1.29 -16.99
N ARG A 104 1.05 0.88 -18.00
CA ARG A 104 -0.20 1.53 -18.42
C ARG A 104 -1.28 0.51 -18.65
N VAL A 105 -2.48 0.81 -18.18
CA VAL A 105 -3.71 0.10 -18.56
C VAL A 105 -4.55 1.05 -19.39
N GLU A 106 -4.95 0.62 -20.58
CA GLU A 106 -5.70 1.39 -21.55
C GLU A 106 -6.97 0.63 -21.95
N ASP A 107 -8.06 1.36 -22.19
CA ASP A 107 -9.23 0.82 -22.88
C ASP A 107 -8.88 0.61 -24.37
N SER A 108 -9.03 -0.61 -24.88
CA SER A 108 -8.60 -0.97 -26.25
C SER A 108 -9.41 -0.30 -27.35
N LEU A 109 -10.62 0.18 -27.06
CA LEU A 109 -11.51 0.80 -28.04
C LEU A 109 -11.25 2.30 -28.19
N THR A 110 -10.86 2.95 -27.08
CA THR A 110 -10.74 4.40 -26.97
C THR A 110 -9.30 4.88 -26.77
N GLU A 111 -8.36 3.98 -26.45
CA GLU A 111 -6.97 4.29 -26.08
C GLU A 111 -6.89 5.24 -24.87
N LEU A 112 -7.94 5.30 -24.05
CA LEU A 112 -7.95 6.08 -22.82
C LEU A 112 -7.16 5.33 -21.75
N SER A 113 -6.15 6.00 -21.18
CA SER A 113 -5.40 5.47 -20.05
C SER A 113 -6.27 5.47 -18.80
N LEU A 114 -6.51 4.29 -18.26
CA LEU A 114 -7.30 4.04 -17.05
C LEU A 114 -6.40 4.04 -15.81
N VAL A 115 -5.20 3.47 -15.96
CA VAL A 115 -4.15 3.45 -14.93
C VAL A 115 -2.82 3.75 -15.59
N ASN A 116 -2.00 4.56 -14.95
CA ASN A 116 -0.64 4.85 -15.36
C ASN A 116 0.27 4.83 -14.12
N ILE A 117 1.34 4.06 -14.16
CA ILE A 117 2.35 3.99 -13.11
C ILE A 117 3.72 4.11 -13.77
N GLU A 118 4.46 5.17 -13.44
CA GLU A 118 5.77 5.42 -14.05
C GLU A 118 6.76 4.32 -13.71
N ARG A 119 6.79 3.88 -12.45
CA ARG A 119 7.75 2.88 -11.98
C ARG A 119 7.22 2.13 -10.76
N ILE A 120 7.36 0.81 -10.79
CA ILE A 120 7.18 -0.09 -9.65
C ILE A 120 8.51 -0.78 -9.37
N VAL A 121 8.93 -0.79 -8.11
CA VAL A 121 10.12 -1.50 -7.63
C VAL A 121 9.70 -2.43 -6.51
N LEU A 122 9.93 -3.72 -6.72
CA LEU A 122 9.72 -4.79 -5.77
C LEU A 122 11.09 -5.20 -5.21
N GLY A 123 11.36 -4.93 -3.95
CA GLY A 123 12.60 -5.34 -3.28
C GLY A 123 12.45 -6.68 -2.58
N GLU A 124 13.43 -7.57 -2.80
CA GLU A 124 13.43 -8.95 -2.29
C GLU A 124 12.10 -9.69 -2.54
N PRO A 125 11.57 -9.71 -3.78
CA PRO A 125 10.34 -10.43 -4.07
C PRO A 125 10.57 -11.94 -3.98
N SER A 126 9.54 -12.69 -3.57
CA SER A 126 9.62 -14.15 -3.52
C SER A 126 9.81 -14.81 -4.89
N HIS A 127 9.48 -14.10 -5.98
CA HIS A 127 9.55 -14.61 -7.36
C HIS A 127 10.02 -13.53 -8.34
N ALA A 128 10.75 -13.94 -9.38
CA ALA A 128 11.18 -13.07 -10.47
C ALA A 128 10.01 -12.54 -11.32
N VAL A 129 8.97 -13.36 -11.51
CA VAL A 129 7.72 -12.98 -12.16
C VAL A 129 6.64 -12.92 -11.09
N PHE A 130 6.31 -11.69 -10.66
CA PHE A 130 5.36 -11.48 -9.57
C PHE A 130 3.92 -11.46 -10.11
N PRO A 131 3.01 -12.34 -9.63
CA PRO A 131 1.66 -12.36 -10.14
C PRO A 131 0.82 -11.26 -9.49
N PHE A 132 0.45 -10.25 -10.28
CA PHE A 132 -0.40 -9.13 -9.86
C PHE A 132 -1.90 -9.44 -9.91
N HIS A 133 -2.28 -10.72 -9.98
CA HIS A 133 -3.68 -11.11 -10.12
C HIS A 133 -4.43 -10.96 -8.78
N ILE A 134 -5.71 -10.60 -8.86
CA ILE A 134 -6.62 -10.41 -7.71
C ILE A 134 -7.09 -11.76 -7.14
N ASP A 135 -6.96 -12.86 -7.89
CA ASP A 135 -7.22 -14.19 -7.35
C ASP A 135 -6.13 -14.60 -6.37
N PRO A 136 -6.48 -15.22 -5.22
CA PRO A 136 -5.51 -15.60 -4.21
C PRO A 136 -4.47 -16.53 -4.86
N PRO A 137 -3.19 -16.12 -4.89
CA PRO A 137 -2.16 -16.95 -5.46
C PRO A 137 -2.12 -18.27 -4.67
N THR A 138 -2.03 -19.39 -5.39
CA THR A 138 -1.82 -20.70 -4.76
C THR A 138 -0.51 -20.79 -3.97
N GLU A 139 0.38 -19.81 -4.13
CA GLU A 139 1.68 -19.69 -3.47
C GLU A 139 1.73 -18.46 -2.57
N LYS A 140 2.39 -18.59 -1.41
CA LYS A 140 2.59 -17.47 -0.49
C LYS A 140 3.55 -16.46 -1.14
N LEU A 141 3.01 -15.33 -1.60
CA LEU A 141 3.80 -14.22 -2.12
C LEU A 141 4.31 -13.34 -0.98
N SER A 142 5.55 -12.89 -1.06
CA SER A 142 6.12 -11.95 -0.09
C SER A 142 7.06 -10.97 -0.76
N LEU A 143 7.17 -9.77 -0.19
CA LEU A 143 8.03 -8.69 -0.66
C LEU A 143 8.72 -8.06 0.55
N GLY A 144 10.03 -7.88 0.48
CA GLY A 144 10.76 -7.10 1.48
C GLY A 144 10.37 -5.62 1.43
N SER A 145 10.22 -5.07 0.21
CA SER A 145 9.72 -3.70 0.00
C SER A 145 8.96 -3.52 -1.33
N LEU A 146 8.12 -2.51 -1.37
CA LEU A 146 7.40 -2.03 -2.55
C LEU A 146 7.61 -0.52 -2.66
N VAL A 147 7.93 -0.02 -3.85
CA VAL A 147 7.92 1.42 -4.15
C VAL A 147 7.25 1.62 -5.50
N MET A 148 6.19 2.43 -5.52
CA MET A 148 5.53 2.89 -6.74
C MET A 148 5.62 4.41 -6.80
N ASN A 149 5.93 4.96 -7.97
CA ASN A 149 6.00 6.41 -8.16
C ASN A 149 5.07 6.84 -9.29
N THR A 150 4.48 8.03 -9.14
CA THR A 150 3.64 8.69 -10.13
C THR A 150 2.53 7.75 -10.62
N ILE A 151 1.51 7.59 -9.77
CA ILE A 151 0.33 6.79 -10.07
C ILE A 151 -0.79 7.72 -10.50
N GLU A 152 -1.40 7.45 -11.64
CA GLU A 152 -2.60 8.15 -12.11
C GLU A 152 -3.70 7.11 -12.35
N LEU A 153 -4.89 7.37 -11.81
CA LEU A 153 -6.06 6.50 -11.94
C LEU A 153 -7.27 7.31 -12.42
N GLU A 154 -8.02 6.75 -13.37
CA GLU A 154 -9.36 7.19 -13.71
C GLU A 154 -10.38 6.47 -12.81
N LEU A 155 -11.13 7.23 -12.02
CA LEU A 155 -12.03 6.69 -10.99
C LEU A 155 -13.21 5.93 -11.58
N ALA A 156 -13.70 6.36 -12.76
CA ALA A 156 -14.80 5.69 -13.47
C ALA A 156 -14.37 4.41 -14.22
N SER A 157 -13.14 3.94 -14.04
CA SER A 157 -12.66 2.70 -14.67
C SER A 157 -13.02 1.48 -13.83
N GLU A 158 -13.08 0.29 -14.44
CA GLU A 158 -13.26 -0.97 -13.69
C GLU A 158 -12.15 -1.18 -12.65
N TRP A 159 -10.97 -0.63 -12.91
CA TRP A 159 -9.85 -0.63 -11.96
C TRP A 159 -10.12 0.29 -10.77
N GLY A 160 -10.73 1.45 -10.98
CA GLY A 160 -11.23 2.30 -9.92
C GLY A 160 -12.23 1.56 -9.04
N GLU A 161 -13.26 0.96 -9.64
CA GLU A 161 -14.28 0.19 -8.91
C GLU A 161 -13.67 -0.96 -8.10
N LYS A 162 -12.72 -1.72 -8.68
CA LYS A 162 -12.06 -2.85 -7.98
C LYS A 162 -11.13 -2.40 -6.85
N ILE A 163 -10.34 -1.35 -7.05
CA ILE A 163 -9.37 -0.85 -6.05
C ILE A 163 -10.12 -0.23 -4.87
N PHE A 164 -11.23 0.45 -5.14
CA PHE A 164 -12.02 1.15 -4.13
C PHE A 164 -13.24 0.36 -3.66
N ALA A 165 -13.35 -0.91 -4.04
CA ALA A 165 -14.40 -1.80 -3.55
C ALA A 165 -14.42 -1.81 -2.03
N GLU A 166 -15.62 -1.75 -1.44
CA GLU A 166 -15.84 -1.70 0.00
C GLU A 166 -15.29 -0.44 0.70
N THR A 167 -14.88 0.57 -0.07
CA THR A 167 -14.52 1.89 0.44
C THR A 167 -15.62 2.90 0.11
N PRO A 168 -15.68 4.05 0.81
CA PRO A 168 -16.58 5.13 0.42
C PRO A 168 -16.35 5.62 -1.02
N LEU A 169 -15.19 5.30 -1.62
CA LEU A 169 -14.82 5.69 -2.97
C LEU A 169 -15.31 4.72 -4.06
N GLU A 170 -15.98 3.61 -3.71
CA GLU A 170 -16.49 2.62 -4.67
C GLU A 170 -17.43 3.24 -5.71
N GLU A 171 -18.34 4.10 -5.26
CA GLU A 171 -19.29 4.82 -6.11
C GLU A 171 -18.74 6.19 -6.58
N ALA A 172 -17.41 6.38 -6.52
CA ALA A 172 -16.81 7.57 -7.11
C ALA A 172 -17.18 7.62 -8.59
N GLY A 173 -17.94 8.66 -8.98
CA GLY A 173 -18.39 8.85 -10.35
C GLY A 173 -17.24 9.13 -11.32
N GLN A 174 -17.37 10.17 -12.13
CA GLN A 174 -16.29 10.56 -13.03
C GLN A 174 -15.20 11.26 -12.24
N GLY A 175 -13.93 11.00 -12.56
CA GLY A 175 -12.84 11.68 -11.86
C GLY A 175 -11.49 11.06 -12.10
N ARG A 176 -10.47 11.74 -11.58
CA ARG A 176 -9.07 11.34 -11.65
C ARG A 176 -8.44 11.45 -10.27
N MET A 177 -7.60 10.47 -9.95
CA MET A 177 -6.74 10.47 -8.77
C MET A 177 -5.29 10.38 -9.20
N THR A 178 -4.42 11.11 -8.50
CA THR A 178 -2.97 10.99 -8.60
C THR A 178 -2.39 10.67 -7.23
N ILE A 179 -1.36 9.84 -7.19
CA ILE A 179 -0.56 9.54 -6.00
C ILE A 179 0.91 9.68 -6.39
N ASP A 180 1.64 10.57 -5.70
CA ASP A 180 3.04 10.82 -6.02
C ASP A 180 3.90 9.59 -5.72
N GLN A 181 3.65 8.95 -4.57
CA GLN A 181 4.41 7.79 -4.13
C GLN A 181 3.60 6.85 -3.24
N VAL A 182 3.81 5.55 -3.44
CA VAL A 182 3.37 4.49 -2.51
C VAL A 182 4.59 3.68 -2.10
N ARG A 183 4.70 3.39 -0.80
CA ARG A 183 5.74 2.53 -0.23
C ARG A 183 5.11 1.45 0.64
N GLY A 184 5.75 0.30 0.66
CA GLY A 184 5.46 -0.72 1.66
C GLY A 184 6.70 -1.50 2.05
N GLU A 185 6.70 -2.03 3.26
CA GLU A 185 7.79 -2.85 3.81
C GLU A 185 7.23 -4.09 4.49
N ALA A 186 7.97 -5.19 4.39
CA ALA A 186 7.62 -6.49 4.96
C ALA A 186 6.18 -6.91 4.61
N ILE A 187 5.89 -7.02 3.32
CA ILE A 187 4.56 -7.37 2.80
C ILE A 187 4.48 -8.90 2.64
N SER A 188 3.44 -9.48 3.20
CA SER A 188 3.14 -10.90 3.14
C SER A 188 1.62 -11.11 3.17
N PRO A 189 1.11 -12.34 2.98
CA PRO A 189 -0.32 -12.60 3.04
C PRO A 189 -0.90 -12.44 4.46
N GLU A 190 -0.03 -12.47 5.48
CA GLU A 190 -0.42 -12.47 6.90
C GLU A 190 -0.26 -11.07 7.52
N ALA A 191 0.61 -10.24 6.96
CA ALA A 191 0.98 -8.95 7.54
C ALA A 191 1.60 -7.98 6.53
N VAL A 192 1.44 -6.69 6.82
CA VAL A 192 2.16 -5.57 6.21
C VAL A 192 2.83 -4.77 7.32
N GLY A 193 4.16 -4.76 7.33
CA GLY A 193 4.93 -4.07 8.37
C GLY A 193 4.74 -2.56 8.33
N MET A 194 4.83 -1.97 7.13
CA MET A 194 4.55 -0.56 6.89
C MET A 194 3.91 -0.38 5.53
N PHE A 195 2.96 0.56 5.44
CA PHE A 195 2.41 1.07 4.19
C PHE A 195 2.31 2.60 4.27
N GLU A 196 2.76 3.28 3.23
CA GLU A 196 2.81 4.75 3.17
C GLU A 196 2.36 5.22 1.79
N MET A 197 1.49 6.22 1.75
CA MET A 197 1.10 6.94 0.53
C MET A 197 1.38 8.42 0.73
N GLU A 198 1.99 9.05 -0.27
CA GLU A 198 2.33 10.47 -0.26
C GLU A 198 1.73 11.16 -1.49
N GLY A 199 1.31 12.42 -1.29
CA GLY A 199 0.87 13.29 -2.38
C GLY A 199 -0.39 12.81 -3.09
N VAL A 200 -1.40 12.38 -2.34
CA VAL A 200 -2.69 11.99 -2.92
C VAL A 200 -3.47 13.24 -3.29
N ALA A 201 -3.91 13.33 -4.54
CA ALA A 201 -4.82 14.36 -5.01
C ALA A 201 -5.90 13.72 -5.89
N ALA A 202 -7.15 14.11 -5.69
CA ALA A 202 -8.26 13.61 -6.48
C ALA A 202 -9.18 14.75 -6.90
N THR A 203 -9.72 14.65 -8.11
CA THR A 203 -10.83 15.46 -8.60
C THR A 203 -11.95 14.52 -9.02
N PHE A 204 -13.18 14.82 -8.61
CA PHE A 204 -14.32 13.96 -8.84
C PHE A 204 -15.57 14.79 -9.15
N ASP A 205 -16.44 14.21 -9.96
CA ASP A 205 -17.74 14.73 -10.34
C ASP A 205 -18.82 13.74 -9.89
N ASP A 206 -19.91 14.28 -9.36
CA ASP A 206 -21.07 13.53 -8.86
C ASP A 206 -20.72 12.36 -7.90
N PHE A 207 -19.80 12.59 -6.96
CA PHE A 207 -19.48 11.64 -5.89
C PHE A 207 -20.59 11.61 -4.84
N GLU A 208 -21.43 10.58 -4.84
CA GLU A 208 -22.61 10.37 -3.96
C GLU A 208 -22.90 11.49 -2.93
N GLU A 209 -22.34 11.41 -1.73
CA GLU A 209 -22.61 12.32 -0.61
C GLU A 209 -21.79 13.63 -0.62
N LEU A 210 -20.69 13.69 -1.40
CA LEU A 210 -19.81 14.87 -1.47
C LEU A 210 -20.13 15.77 -2.68
N GLY A 211 -20.77 15.23 -3.70
CA GLY A 211 -20.99 15.80 -5.03
C GLY A 211 -19.70 16.02 -5.81
N SER A 212 -19.55 17.13 -6.52
CA SER A 212 -18.35 17.43 -7.32
C SER A 212 -17.31 18.21 -6.52
N GLY A 213 -16.02 17.88 -6.66
CA GLY A 213 -15.00 18.45 -5.81
C GLY A 213 -13.58 18.00 -6.08
N SER A 214 -12.74 18.36 -5.11
CA SER A 214 -11.36 17.88 -5.02
C SER A 214 -11.02 17.48 -3.59
N LEU A 215 -10.07 16.56 -3.47
CA LEU A 215 -9.54 16.07 -2.21
C LEU A 215 -8.01 16.01 -2.32
N THR A 216 -7.33 16.34 -1.22
CA THR A 216 -5.88 16.21 -1.10
C THR A 216 -5.53 15.57 0.24
N LEU A 217 -4.48 14.76 0.25
CA LEU A 217 -3.89 14.18 1.45
C LEU A 217 -2.37 14.15 1.25
N GLU A 218 -1.63 14.87 2.10
CA GLU A 218 -0.17 14.96 1.98
C GLU A 218 0.49 13.62 2.26
N SER A 219 0.11 12.97 3.36
CA SER A 219 0.65 11.66 3.72
C SER A 219 -0.34 10.81 4.49
N LEU A 220 -0.37 9.51 4.20
CA LEU A 220 -0.98 8.47 5.01
C LEU A 220 0.08 7.41 5.31
N ARG A 221 0.18 7.00 6.57
CA ARG A 221 1.09 5.94 7.02
C ARG A 221 0.38 4.98 7.95
N LEU A 222 0.51 3.70 7.65
CA LEU A 222 0.04 2.57 8.44
C LEU A 222 1.26 1.77 8.90
N GLU A 223 1.27 1.33 10.15
CA GLU A 223 2.31 0.44 10.68
C GLU A 223 1.70 -0.74 11.42
N GLY A 224 2.36 -1.90 11.30
CA GLY A 224 2.04 -3.10 12.06
C GLY A 224 0.66 -3.68 11.75
N LEU A 225 0.28 -3.74 10.46
CA LEU A 225 -0.95 -4.40 10.04
C LEU A 225 -0.73 -5.92 10.03
N THR A 226 -1.47 -6.67 10.84
CA THR A 226 -1.33 -8.13 10.97
C THR A 226 -2.70 -8.83 10.99
N GLY A 227 -2.73 -10.15 10.79
CA GLY A 227 -3.96 -10.94 10.80
C GLY A 227 -4.73 -10.92 9.48
N LEU A 228 -4.07 -10.52 8.38
CA LEU A 228 -4.69 -10.34 7.06
C LEU A 228 -5.19 -11.64 6.41
N ASP A 229 -4.73 -12.80 6.90
CA ASP A 229 -5.12 -14.11 6.41
C ASP A 229 -6.42 -14.64 7.06
N THR A 230 -6.88 -14.02 8.14
CA THR A 230 -8.07 -14.44 8.89
C THR A 230 -9.00 -13.26 9.13
N TYR A 231 -10.14 -13.26 8.42
CA TYR A 231 -11.16 -12.23 8.54
C TYR A 231 -11.62 -12.02 9.99
N GLY A 232 -11.52 -10.79 10.48
CA GLY A 232 -11.90 -10.37 11.84
C GLY A 232 -10.77 -10.46 12.87
N GLU A 233 -9.58 -10.94 12.50
CA GLU A 233 -8.38 -10.94 13.35
C GLU A 233 -7.40 -9.82 12.97
N GLU A 234 -7.81 -8.90 12.07
CA GLU A 234 -6.95 -7.81 11.62
C GLU A 234 -6.67 -6.83 12.75
N THR A 235 -5.39 -6.54 12.98
CA THR A 235 -4.95 -5.54 13.94
C THR A 235 -4.03 -4.53 13.28
N LEU A 236 -4.05 -3.31 13.79
CA LEU A 236 -3.25 -2.20 13.30
C LEU A 236 -2.58 -1.49 14.48
N ALA A 237 -1.25 -1.41 14.45
CA ALA A 237 -0.49 -0.75 15.51
C ALA A 237 -0.60 0.78 15.44
N SER A 238 -0.49 1.36 14.24
CA SER A 238 -0.58 2.82 14.07
C SER A 238 -1.17 3.24 12.73
N LEU A 239 -1.93 4.34 12.75
CA LEU A 239 -2.39 5.07 11.57
C LEU A 239 -2.11 6.56 11.77
N VAL A 240 -1.39 7.16 10.83
CA VAL A 240 -1.12 8.60 10.80
C VAL A 240 -1.54 9.18 9.44
N MET A 241 -2.39 10.19 9.45
CA MET A 241 -2.77 10.98 8.29
C MET A 241 -2.41 12.45 8.51
N ARG A 242 -1.84 13.11 7.51
CA ARG A 242 -1.44 14.52 7.57
C ARG A 242 -2.02 15.33 6.44
N ASP A 243 -2.42 16.54 6.78
CA ASP A 243 -2.83 17.59 5.86
C ASP A 243 -3.87 17.08 4.84
N PHE A 244 -4.98 16.57 5.39
CA PHE A 244 -6.15 16.19 4.63
C PHE A 244 -7.02 17.43 4.37
N ALA A 245 -7.47 17.60 3.14
CA ALA A 245 -8.46 18.60 2.79
C ALA A 245 -9.43 18.07 1.73
N VAL A 246 -10.69 18.46 1.86
CA VAL A 246 -11.74 18.24 0.87
C VAL A 246 -12.41 19.57 0.58
N GLU A 247 -12.47 19.92 -0.70
CA GLU A 247 -13.30 21.00 -1.21
C GLU A 247 -14.25 20.41 -2.24
N ALA A 248 -15.42 20.01 -1.77
CA ALA A 248 -16.50 19.50 -2.60
C ALA A 248 -17.72 20.43 -2.57
N SER A 249 -18.71 20.09 -3.36
CA SER A 249 -20.01 20.73 -3.28
C SER A 249 -20.55 20.55 -1.86
N GLU A 250 -20.81 19.34 -1.42
CA GLU A 250 -21.60 19.11 -0.21
C GLU A 250 -20.78 19.16 1.09
N MET A 251 -19.44 19.09 0.99
CA MET A 251 -18.53 19.12 2.13
C MET A 251 -17.31 20.00 1.85
N VAL A 252 -16.97 20.85 2.81
CA VAL A 252 -15.70 21.58 2.82
C VAL A 252 -15.08 21.48 4.20
N GLY A 253 -13.90 20.88 4.26
CA GLY A 253 -13.21 20.67 5.51
C GLY A 253 -11.79 20.19 5.35
N SER A 254 -11.04 20.25 6.45
CA SER A 254 -9.65 19.80 6.50
C SER A 254 -9.26 19.40 7.91
N PHE A 255 -8.18 18.65 8.05
CA PHE A 255 -7.47 18.48 9.32
C PHE A 255 -5.96 18.42 9.06
N ALA A 256 -5.17 18.89 10.03
CA ALA A 256 -3.72 18.90 9.92
C ALA A 256 -3.10 17.54 10.31
N LEU A 257 -3.66 16.89 11.33
CA LEU A 257 -3.19 15.59 11.81
C LEU A 257 -4.36 14.75 12.29
N PHE A 258 -4.39 13.50 11.86
CA PHE A 258 -5.11 12.43 12.53
C PHE A 258 -4.11 11.32 12.86
N ASP A 259 -4.02 10.93 14.12
CA ASP A 259 -3.05 9.96 14.64
C ASP A 259 -3.80 8.99 15.56
N LEU A 260 -3.71 7.70 15.26
CA LEU A 260 -4.33 6.61 15.99
C LEU A 260 -3.23 5.64 16.42
N ASP A 261 -3.18 5.40 17.73
CA ASP A 261 -2.31 4.42 18.37
C ASP A 261 -3.18 3.24 18.81
N GLY A 262 -3.04 2.13 18.09
CA GLY A 262 -3.71 0.86 18.32
C GLY A 262 -2.79 -0.20 18.93
N ASP A 263 -1.52 0.12 19.20
CA ASP A 263 -0.62 -0.81 19.88
C ASP A 263 -0.85 -0.79 21.39
N PHE A 264 -1.66 -1.73 21.85
CA PHE A 264 -1.96 -1.88 23.28
C PHE A 264 -0.92 -2.71 24.05
N GLU A 265 0.17 -3.17 23.44
CA GLU A 265 1.19 -3.98 24.13
C GLU A 265 1.84 -3.21 25.29
N ASP A 266 2.00 -1.90 25.14
CA ASP A 266 2.57 -1.04 26.18
C ASP A 266 1.52 -0.56 27.20
N GLY A 267 0.27 -0.99 27.03
CA GLY A 267 -0.90 -0.63 27.84
C GLY A 267 -1.46 0.77 27.55
N LYS A 268 -0.93 1.47 26.54
CA LYS A 268 -1.44 2.76 26.09
C LYS A 268 -2.16 2.60 24.76
N GLY A 269 -2.89 3.65 24.41
CA GLY A 269 -3.48 3.80 23.11
C GLY A 269 -4.27 5.09 23.09
N GLY A 270 -4.65 5.54 21.90
CA GLY A 270 -5.35 6.80 21.80
C GLY A 270 -5.55 7.28 20.39
N ALA A 271 -6.29 8.36 20.30
CA ALA A 271 -6.52 9.06 19.06
C ALA A 271 -6.27 10.55 19.25
N ARG A 272 -5.62 11.18 18.29
CA ARG A 272 -5.38 12.62 18.25
C ARG A 272 -5.85 13.17 16.91
N LEU A 273 -6.62 14.24 16.97
CA LEU A 273 -7.08 15.01 15.82
C LEU A 273 -6.69 16.47 16.06
N GLU A 274 -5.93 17.05 15.13
CA GLU A 274 -5.49 18.44 15.20
C GLU A 274 -5.95 19.24 14.00
N GLY A 275 -6.37 20.47 14.27
CA GLY A 275 -6.71 21.46 13.26
C GLY A 275 -7.89 21.04 12.40
N LEU A 276 -8.86 20.29 12.94
CA LEU A 276 -10.10 20.01 12.20
C LEU A 276 -10.80 21.33 11.93
N HIS A 277 -11.07 21.61 10.67
CA HIS A 277 -11.80 22.76 10.18
C HIS A 277 -12.96 22.29 9.31
N LEU A 278 -14.19 22.75 9.60
CA LEU A 278 -15.37 22.50 8.75
C LEU A 278 -16.11 23.82 8.48
N ASP A 279 -16.47 24.07 7.21
CA ASP A 279 -17.31 25.21 6.82
C ASP A 279 -18.80 24.84 6.94
N LEU A 280 -19.31 24.89 8.18
CA LEU A 280 -20.71 24.56 8.47
C LEU A 280 -21.68 25.51 7.76
N ALA A 281 -21.32 26.78 7.56
CA ALA A 281 -22.18 27.74 6.86
C ALA A 281 -22.45 27.28 5.42
N ARG A 282 -21.39 26.93 4.69
CA ARG A 282 -21.48 26.42 3.31
C ARG A 282 -22.22 25.08 3.25
N MET A 283 -21.99 24.19 4.22
CA MET A 283 -22.72 22.92 4.31
C MET A 283 -24.23 23.14 4.57
N ILE A 284 -24.59 24.03 5.51
CA ILE A 284 -26.00 24.30 5.87
C ILE A 284 -26.79 24.95 4.73
N GLU A 285 -26.14 25.73 3.87
CA GLU A 285 -26.79 26.32 2.70
C GLU A 285 -27.33 25.28 1.70
N ARG A 286 -26.85 24.03 1.80
CA ARG A 286 -27.17 22.94 0.86
C ARG A 286 -28.21 21.97 1.39
N VAL A 287 -28.34 21.88 2.71
CA VAL A 287 -29.40 21.10 3.38
C VAL A 287 -30.81 21.59 2.98
N PRO A 288 -31.85 20.74 2.93
CA PRO A 288 -33.23 21.16 2.66
C PRO A 288 -33.69 22.35 3.52
N PRO A 289 -34.42 23.34 2.96
CA PRO A 289 -34.80 24.58 3.64
C PRO A 289 -35.45 24.41 5.02
N GLU A 290 -36.22 23.35 5.19
CA GLU A 290 -36.92 22.96 6.43
C GLU A 290 -35.97 22.66 7.60
N ASP A 291 -34.79 22.11 7.33
CA ASP A 291 -33.84 21.67 8.36
C ASP A 291 -32.76 22.72 8.65
N ARG A 292 -32.58 23.70 7.74
CA ARG A 292 -31.56 24.77 7.87
C ARG A 292 -31.69 25.54 9.17
N ALA A 293 -32.91 25.79 9.64
CA ALA A 293 -33.11 26.56 10.87
C ALA A 293 -32.51 25.85 12.08
N ALA A 294 -32.72 24.53 12.21
CA ALA A 294 -32.17 23.74 13.30
C ALA A 294 -30.64 23.66 13.23
N LEU A 295 -30.09 23.42 12.03
CA LEU A 295 -28.65 23.35 11.84
C LEU A 295 -27.95 24.69 12.04
N ARG A 296 -28.56 25.81 11.63
CA ARG A 296 -28.03 27.16 11.94
C ARG A 296 -27.99 27.42 13.44
N MET A 297 -29.01 26.97 14.19
CA MET A 297 -28.97 27.09 15.65
C MET A 297 -27.83 26.26 16.25
N ALA A 298 -27.65 25.02 15.81
CA ALA A 298 -26.56 24.17 16.28
C ALA A 298 -25.18 24.75 15.91
N SER A 299 -25.00 25.16 14.65
CA SER A 299 -23.76 25.81 14.18
C SER A 299 -23.45 27.08 14.97
N ASN A 300 -24.44 27.94 15.25
CA ASN A 300 -24.21 29.14 16.06
C ASN A 300 -23.72 28.82 17.48
N VAL A 301 -24.20 27.72 18.08
CA VAL A 301 -23.74 27.28 19.40
C VAL A 301 -22.32 26.73 19.34
N LEU A 302 -21.97 26.01 18.27
CA LEU A 302 -20.68 25.35 18.13
C LEU A 302 -19.57 26.27 17.60
N THR A 303 -19.92 27.42 17.02
CA THR A 303 -18.99 28.29 16.29
C THR A 303 -19.05 29.77 16.73
N ASP A 304 -19.80 30.06 17.80
CA ASP A 304 -20.15 31.43 18.24
C ASP A 304 -20.69 32.32 17.09
N GLY A 305 -21.38 31.68 16.14
CA GLY A 305 -21.97 32.33 14.97
C GLY A 305 -21.04 32.61 13.80
N SER A 306 -19.77 32.17 13.83
CA SER A 306 -18.85 32.28 12.69
C SER A 306 -19.25 31.39 11.52
N GLY A 307 -19.95 30.28 11.80
CA GLY A 307 -20.27 29.26 10.81
C GLY A 307 -19.09 28.34 10.47
N GLN A 308 -17.95 28.50 11.14
CA GLN A 308 -16.74 27.70 10.96
C GLN A 308 -16.48 26.90 12.24
N LEU A 309 -16.42 25.57 12.13
CA LEU A 309 -16.08 24.71 13.25
C LEU A 309 -14.57 24.45 13.24
N ASN A 310 -13.91 24.81 14.33
CA ASN A 310 -12.50 24.47 14.57
C ASN A 310 -12.41 23.56 15.80
N LEU A 311 -11.79 22.40 15.65
CA LEU A 311 -11.72 21.37 16.70
C LEU A 311 -10.33 20.74 16.78
N ASP A 312 -9.84 20.63 18.02
CA ASP A 312 -8.75 19.73 18.38
C ASP A 312 -9.27 18.69 19.38
N ALA A 313 -8.87 17.43 19.21
CA ALA A 313 -9.18 16.35 20.13
C ALA A 313 -7.94 15.51 20.43
N THR A 314 -7.80 15.11 21.68
CA THR A 314 -6.77 14.18 22.13
C THR A 314 -7.44 13.25 23.12
N LEU A 315 -7.54 11.97 22.77
CA LEU A 315 -8.15 10.92 23.57
C LEU A 315 -7.04 9.94 23.93
N LEU A 316 -6.62 9.93 25.19
CA LEU A 316 -5.54 9.06 25.65
C LEU A 316 -6.10 8.07 26.66
N GLY A 317 -5.79 6.79 26.47
CA GLY A 317 -6.05 5.71 27.42
C GLY A 317 -4.74 5.10 27.89
N ASN A 318 -4.69 4.72 29.16
CA ASN A 318 -3.55 4.05 29.76
C ASN A 318 -4.01 3.07 30.82
N TRP A 319 -3.63 1.82 30.66
CA TRP A 319 -3.86 0.74 31.60
C TRP A 319 -2.66 0.57 32.53
N GLN A 320 -2.91 0.65 33.82
CA GLN A 320 -1.88 0.50 34.85
C GLN A 320 -2.24 -0.65 35.79
N GLU A 321 -1.31 -1.58 35.99
CA GLU A 321 -1.41 -2.55 37.08
C GLU A 321 -0.88 -1.93 38.37
N LYS A 322 -1.73 -1.83 39.40
CA LYS A 322 -1.37 -1.34 40.72
C LYS A 322 -1.82 -2.32 41.79
N SER A 323 -0.84 -2.88 42.54
CA SER A 323 -1.10 -3.65 43.75
C SER A 323 -2.05 -4.86 43.56
N GLY A 324 -1.99 -5.53 42.40
CA GLY A 324 -2.84 -6.69 42.07
C GLY A 324 -4.23 -6.33 41.54
N HIS A 325 -4.45 -5.07 41.18
CA HIS A 325 -5.65 -4.59 40.50
C HIS A 325 -5.27 -3.79 39.25
N THR A 326 -6.12 -3.85 38.24
CA THR A 326 -5.95 -3.12 37.00
C THR A 326 -6.75 -1.83 37.04
N VAL A 327 -6.16 -0.72 36.60
CA VAL A 327 -6.81 0.59 36.53
C VAL A 327 -6.70 1.13 35.12
N LEU A 328 -7.83 1.51 34.54
CA LEU A 328 -7.90 2.29 33.31
C LEU A 328 -7.89 3.77 33.68
N VAL A 329 -6.86 4.48 33.21
CA VAL A 329 -6.73 5.93 33.30
C VAL A 329 -6.94 6.52 31.92
N SER A 330 -7.78 7.55 31.80
CA SER A 330 -7.90 8.32 30.56
C SER A 330 -7.73 9.80 30.83
N ASP A 331 -6.87 10.43 30.04
CA ASP A 331 -6.62 11.86 30.01
C ASP A 331 -7.05 12.39 28.64
N SER A 332 -8.33 12.74 28.51
CA SER A 332 -8.93 13.13 27.24
C SER A 332 -9.29 14.63 27.22
N GLN A 333 -9.03 15.29 26.11
CA GLN A 333 -9.26 16.72 25.91
C GLN A 333 -9.94 16.94 24.56
N ILE A 334 -10.98 17.76 24.53
CA ILE A 334 -11.65 18.20 23.31
C ILE A 334 -11.81 19.72 23.38
N HIS A 335 -11.28 20.42 22.38
CA HIS A 335 -11.32 21.86 22.30
C HIS A 335 -12.02 22.29 21.01
N LEU A 336 -13.24 22.80 21.15
CA LEU A 336 -13.94 23.56 20.12
C LEU A 336 -13.60 25.03 20.35
N HIS A 337 -12.73 25.59 19.50
CA HIS A 337 -12.03 26.86 19.76
C HIS A 337 -12.96 28.02 20.12
N ASP A 338 -14.13 28.06 19.50
CA ASP A 338 -15.09 29.16 19.64
C ASP A 338 -16.23 28.87 20.63
N ALA A 339 -16.30 27.66 21.20
CA ALA A 339 -17.50 27.24 21.95
C ALA A 339 -17.22 26.54 23.28
N LEU A 340 -16.38 25.51 23.29
CA LEU A 340 -16.32 24.55 24.39
C LEU A 340 -14.91 23.99 24.57
N HIS A 341 -14.48 23.92 25.83
CA HIS A 341 -13.34 23.13 26.22
C HIS A 341 -13.79 22.04 27.20
N LEU A 342 -13.64 20.78 26.80
CA LEU A 342 -13.96 19.62 27.61
C LEU A 342 -12.67 18.93 28.03
N LEU A 343 -12.51 18.79 29.35
CA LEU A 343 -11.46 17.98 29.96
C LEU A 343 -12.13 16.78 30.64
N LEU A 344 -11.72 15.59 30.26
CA LEU A 344 -12.25 14.33 30.76
C LEU A 344 -11.10 13.52 31.39
N ASP A 345 -11.13 13.44 32.71
CA ASP A 345 -10.21 12.64 33.53
C ASP A 345 -11.00 11.47 34.11
N ILE A 346 -10.68 10.26 33.66
CA ILE A 346 -11.33 9.02 34.08
C ILE A 346 -10.32 8.13 34.76
N ASN A 347 -10.68 7.62 35.94
CA ASN A 347 -9.90 6.64 36.69
C ASN A 347 -10.82 5.50 37.14
N LEU A 348 -10.84 4.42 36.35
CA LEU A 348 -11.75 3.30 36.54
C LEU A 348 -10.98 2.06 36.98
N PRO A 349 -11.27 1.49 38.17
CA PRO A 349 -10.77 0.18 38.55
C PRO A 349 -11.48 -0.90 37.75
N VAL A 350 -10.72 -1.78 37.10
CA VAL A 350 -11.25 -2.85 36.25
C VAL A 350 -10.79 -4.19 36.80
N GLN A 351 -11.71 -5.16 36.84
CA GLN A 351 -11.40 -6.53 37.23
C GLN A 351 -11.30 -7.40 35.97
N LEU A 352 -10.08 -7.76 35.61
CA LEU A 352 -9.83 -8.67 34.49
C LEU A 352 -10.10 -10.13 34.88
N PRO A 353 -10.55 -10.98 33.94
CA PRO A 353 -10.59 -12.42 34.12
C PRO A 353 -9.21 -12.99 34.52
N PRO A 354 -9.17 -14.10 35.28
CA PRO A 354 -7.91 -14.72 35.66
C PRO A 354 -7.09 -15.14 34.43
N GLY A 355 -5.86 -14.62 34.32
CA GLY A 355 -4.92 -14.96 33.25
C GLY A 355 -5.02 -14.09 32.00
N MET A 356 -5.97 -13.14 31.94
CA MET A 356 -6.10 -12.17 30.86
C MET A 356 -5.32 -10.90 31.18
N THR A 357 -4.51 -10.45 30.23
CA THR A 357 -3.78 -9.18 30.28
C THR A 357 -4.66 -8.01 29.84
N PRO A 358 -4.32 -6.76 30.21
CA PRO A 358 -5.04 -5.58 29.70
C PRO A 358 -5.05 -5.48 28.18
N ALA A 359 -3.93 -5.83 27.53
CA ALA A 359 -3.80 -5.82 26.07
C ALA A 359 -4.75 -6.84 25.42
N GLU A 360 -4.79 -8.07 25.94
CA GLU A 360 -5.73 -9.11 25.46
C GLU A 360 -7.19 -8.70 25.64
N ALA A 361 -7.52 -7.95 26.69
CA ALA A 361 -8.88 -7.48 26.93
C ALA A 361 -9.31 -6.33 26.01
N MET A 362 -8.36 -5.52 25.51
CA MET A 362 -8.63 -4.45 24.53
C MET A 362 -8.70 -4.96 23.09
N ALA A 363 -7.94 -6.02 22.78
CA ALA A 363 -7.96 -6.66 21.48
C ALA A 363 -9.21 -7.54 21.25
N ASP A 364 -9.99 -7.83 22.30
CA ASP A 364 -11.20 -8.67 22.22
C ASP A 364 -12.49 -7.82 22.12
N PRO A 365 -13.14 -7.75 20.94
CA PRO A 365 -14.38 -7.00 20.76
C PRO A 365 -15.59 -7.61 21.49
N GLU A 366 -15.52 -8.85 21.99
CA GLU A 366 -16.61 -9.44 22.80
C GLU A 366 -16.61 -8.94 24.27
N TRP A 367 -15.57 -8.23 24.69
CA TRP A 367 -15.39 -7.78 26.07
C TRP A 367 -15.72 -6.31 26.33
N LEU A 368 -15.70 -5.45 25.30
CA LEU A 368 -16.15 -4.05 25.34
C LEU A 368 -17.67 -3.93 25.20
#